data_AF-A0A7C3GS02-F1
#
_entry.id   AF-A0A7C3GS02-F1
#
_cell.length_a   1.000
_cell.length_b   1.000
_cell.length_c   1.000
_cell.angle_alpha   90.00
_cell.angle_beta   90.00
_cell.angle_gamma   90.00
#
_symmetry.space_group_name_H-M   'P 1'
#
loop_
_entity.id
_entity.type
_entity.pdbx_description
1 polymer ?
#
loop_
_entity_poly.entity_id
_entity_poly.type
_entity_poly.pdbx_seq_one_letter_code
_entity_poly.pdbx_strand_id
1 'polypeptide(L)'
;MNQKLILSFLILFLLISFSYLAHTEKKQHQIKNQWFLYFENPTADNLNFVIENHTSNTVFSWKVISEKDNHEIKQGKITVLNNDKKIVSIEKPHQGIIKVKHLSNQKIIYKK
;
A
#
# COMPACT_ATOMS: atom_id res chain seq x y z
N MET A 1 18.62 24.03 44.81
CA MET A 1 18.00 24.85 43.73
C MET A 1 18.20 24.22 42.35
N ASN A 2 19.38 23.68 42.04
CA ASN A 2 19.73 23.12 40.72
C ASN A 2 18.86 21.92 40.28
N GLN A 3 18.45 21.03 41.19
CA GLN A 3 17.64 19.85 40.82
C GLN A 3 16.25 20.22 40.30
N LYS A 4 15.58 21.22 40.88
CA LYS A 4 14.27 21.70 40.41
C LYS A 4 14.37 22.32 39.02
N LEU A 5 15.48 23.01 38.76
CA LEU A 5 15.77 23.62 37.46
C LEU A 5 16.05 22.54 36.40
N ILE A 6 16.86 21.54 36.71
CA ILE A 6 17.11 20.37 35.84
C ILE A 6 15.79 19.65 35.53
N LEU A 7 14.95 19.41 36.54
CA LEU A 7 13.65 18.74 36.35
C LEU A 7 12.72 19.56 35.44
N SER A 8 12.70 20.88 35.59
CA SER A 8 11.93 21.78 34.72
C SER A 8 12.40 21.71 33.26
N PHE A 9 13.71 21.70 33.03
CA PHE A 9 14.26 21.54 31.68
C PHE A 9 13.91 20.18 31.08
N LEU A 10 14.00 19.10 31.88
CA LEU A 10 13.65 17.75 31.43
C LEU A 10 12.19 17.69 30.97
N ILE A 11 11.26 18.24 31.77
CA ILE A 11 9.83 18.29 31.42
C ILE A 11 9.62 19.10 30.14
N LEU A 12 10.29 20.25 30.00
CA LEU A 12 10.19 21.09 28.80
C LEU A 12 10.68 20.33 27.55
N PHE A 13 11.86 19.70 27.61
CA PHE A 13 12.38 18.91 26.49
C PHE A 13 11.48 17.73 26.14
N LEU A 14 10.90 17.07 27.15
CA LEU A 14 9.95 15.97 26.96
C LEU A 14 8.69 16.44 26.21
N LEU A 15 8.13 17.59 26.61
CA LEU A 15 6.97 18.19 25.94
C LEU A 15 7.28 18.59 24.49
N ILE A 16 8.45 19.17 24.24
CA ILE A 16 8.90 19.52 22.88
C ILE A 16 9.04 18.25 22.03
N SER A 17 9.65 17.19 22.57
CA SER A 17 9.83 15.91 21.89
C SER A 17 8.49 15.28 21.50
N PHE A 18 7.53 15.20 22.44
CA PHE A 18 6.20 14.67 22.15
C PHE A 18 5.42 15.53 21.17
N SER A 19 5.51 16.85 21.28
CA SER A 19 4.84 17.77 20.34
C SER A 19 5.40 17.62 18.93
N TYR A 20 6.72 17.47 18.81
CA TYR A 20 7.38 17.23 17.53
C TYR A 20 6.98 15.87 16.94
N LEU A 21 6.99 14.80 17.75
CA LEU A 21 6.57 13.46 17.32
C LEU A 21 5.11 13.44 16.86
N ALA A 22 4.21 14.05 17.61
CA ALA A 22 2.79 14.15 17.21
C ALA A 22 2.63 14.93 15.88
N HIS A 23 3.45 15.96 15.65
CA HIS A 23 3.44 16.71 14.40
C HIS A 23 3.92 15.88 13.21
N THR A 24 4.98 15.07 13.38
CA THR A 24 5.52 14.23 12.31
C THR A 24 4.62 13.04 12.01
N GLU A 25 4.05 12.37 13.03
CA GLU A 25 3.07 11.29 12.85
C GLU A 25 1.85 11.75 12.05
N LYS A 26 1.30 12.92 12.37
CA LYS A 26 0.15 13.48 11.64
C LYS A 26 0.44 13.65 10.14
N LYS A 27 1.68 13.99 9.78
CA LYS A 27 2.10 14.08 8.38
C LYS A 27 2.26 12.70 7.73
N GLN A 28 2.78 11.71 8.46
CA GLN A 28 2.99 10.35 7.95
C GLN A 28 1.68 9.57 7.76
N HIS A 29 0.69 9.77 8.62
CA HIS A 29 -0.61 9.08 8.50
C HIS A 29 -1.49 9.57 7.35
N GLN A 30 -1.17 10.72 6.74
CA GLN A 30 -1.92 11.22 5.59
C GLN A 30 -1.39 10.61 4.30
N ILE A 31 -1.81 9.38 4.01
CA ILE A 31 -1.65 8.78 2.68
C ILE A 31 -2.53 9.58 1.70
N LYS A 32 -1.91 10.45 0.91
CA LYS A 32 -2.62 11.31 -0.06
C LYS A 32 -2.28 10.91 -1.47
N ASN A 33 -3.32 10.71 -2.27
CA ASN A 33 -3.23 10.57 -3.72
C ASN A 33 -2.25 9.48 -4.19
N GLN A 34 -2.32 8.33 -3.55
CA GLN A 34 -1.51 7.16 -3.90
C GLN A 34 -2.38 5.91 -3.91
N TRP A 35 -1.98 4.91 -4.68
CA TRP A 35 -2.57 3.58 -4.65
C TRP A 35 -1.48 2.54 -4.43
N PHE A 36 -1.84 1.36 -3.94
CA PHE A 36 -0.91 0.27 -3.66
C PHE A 36 -1.34 -1.00 -4.36
N LEU A 37 -0.34 -1.83 -4.68
CA LEU A 37 -0.49 -3.14 -5.28
C LEU A 37 0.39 -4.10 -4.50
N TYR A 38 -0.20 -5.15 -3.94
CA TYR A 38 0.49 -6.15 -3.14
C TYR A 38 -0.26 -7.48 -3.17
N PHE A 39 0.41 -8.57 -2.78
CA PHE A 39 -0.26 -9.87 -2.63
C PHE A 39 -1.12 -9.89 -1.37
N GLU A 40 -2.31 -10.50 -1.45
CA GLU A 40 -3.17 -10.71 -0.28
C GLU A 40 -2.44 -11.55 0.78
N ASN A 41 -1.83 -12.65 0.33
CA ASN A 41 -0.92 -13.45 1.14
C ASN A 41 0.33 -13.80 0.31
N PRO A 42 1.49 -13.21 0.62
CA PRO A 42 2.73 -13.46 -0.11
C PRO A 42 3.17 -14.94 -0.08
N THR A 43 2.82 -15.69 0.96
CA THR A 43 3.25 -17.09 1.15
C THR A 43 2.21 -18.12 0.70
N ALA A 44 0.97 -17.70 0.41
CA ALA A 44 -0.06 -18.60 -0.08
C ALA A 44 0.27 -19.12 -1.48
N ASP A 45 -0.16 -20.34 -1.80
CA ASP A 45 -0.02 -20.90 -3.15
C ASP A 45 -1.16 -20.38 -4.05
N ASN A 46 -1.19 -19.07 -4.31
CA ASN A 46 -2.13 -18.41 -5.23
C ASN A 46 -1.58 -17.04 -5.67
N LEU A 47 -2.22 -16.43 -6.67
CA LEU A 47 -1.89 -15.09 -7.16
C LEU A 47 -2.91 -14.04 -6.71
N ASN A 48 -3.53 -14.23 -5.54
CA ASN A 48 -4.46 -13.23 -5.02
C ASN A 48 -3.72 -11.93 -4.73
N PHE A 49 -4.25 -10.82 -5.23
CA PHE A 49 -3.64 -9.52 -5.03
C PHE A 49 -4.67 -8.46 -4.63
N VAL A 50 -4.17 -7.44 -3.96
CA VAL A 50 -4.95 -6.34 -3.45
C VAL A 50 -4.58 -5.08 -4.21
N ILE A 51 -5.60 -4.35 -4.65
CA ILE A 51 -5.49 -2.96 -5.08
C ILE A 51 -6.11 -2.12 -3.98
N GLU A 52 -5.32 -1.23 -3.41
CA GLU A 52 -5.75 -0.27 -2.39
C GLU A 52 -5.63 1.14 -2.95
N ASN A 53 -6.68 1.96 -2.80
CA ASN A 53 -6.77 3.25 -3.49
C ASN A 53 -6.97 4.40 -2.51
N HIS A 54 -6.08 5.39 -2.51
CA HIS A 54 -6.23 6.69 -1.85
C HIS A 54 -6.21 7.86 -2.85
N THR A 55 -6.56 7.57 -4.12
CA THR A 55 -6.72 8.57 -5.17
C THR A 55 -8.20 8.85 -5.42
N SER A 56 -8.51 9.95 -6.10
CA SER A 56 -9.88 10.28 -6.52
C SER A 56 -10.38 9.40 -7.67
N ASN A 57 -9.48 8.79 -8.45
CA ASN A 57 -9.84 7.97 -9.60
C ASN A 57 -10.03 6.52 -9.16
N THR A 58 -11.17 5.94 -9.52
CA THR A 58 -11.59 4.65 -8.95
C THR A 58 -11.39 3.46 -9.88
N VAL A 59 -11.07 3.68 -11.15
CA VAL A 59 -11.01 2.62 -12.16
C VAL A 59 -9.57 2.13 -12.37
N PHE A 60 -9.38 0.83 -12.17
CA PHE A 60 -8.11 0.14 -12.38
C PHE A 60 -8.27 -0.94 -13.44
N SER A 61 -7.32 -1.03 -14.37
CA SER A 61 -7.24 -2.14 -15.32
C SER A 61 -6.11 -3.07 -14.91
N TRP A 62 -6.37 -4.36 -14.82
CA TRP A 62 -5.39 -5.33 -14.37
C TRP A 62 -5.29 -6.50 -15.33
N LYS A 63 -4.11 -7.14 -15.35
CA LYS A 63 -3.88 -8.40 -16.04
C LYS A 63 -2.87 -9.26 -15.30
N VAL A 64 -3.02 -10.57 -15.43
CA VAL A 64 -2.16 -11.59 -14.85
C VAL A 64 -1.55 -12.39 -15.98
N ILE A 65 -0.24 -12.54 -15.94
CA ILE A 65 0.55 -13.25 -16.95
C ILE A 65 1.25 -14.42 -16.25
N SER A 66 1.15 -15.62 -16.85
CA SER A 66 1.80 -16.83 -16.34
C SER A 66 3.31 -16.68 -16.51
N GLU A 67 4.09 -16.95 -15.47
CA GLU A 67 5.55 -16.92 -15.59
C GLU A 67 6.06 -18.06 -16.47
N LYS A 68 5.41 -19.23 -16.39
CA LYS A 68 5.81 -20.44 -17.11
C LYS A 68 5.75 -20.28 -18.63
N ASP A 69 4.64 -19.75 -19.12
CA ASP A 69 4.32 -19.75 -20.55
C ASP A 69 4.20 -18.32 -21.14
N ASN A 70 4.38 -17.28 -20.31
CA ASN A 70 4.24 -15.85 -20.67
C ASN A 70 2.88 -15.48 -21.33
N HIS A 71 1.88 -16.33 -21.20
CA HIS A 71 0.52 -16.10 -21.69
C HIS A 71 -0.30 -15.33 -20.65
N GLU A 72 -1.19 -14.46 -21.16
CA GLU A 72 -2.18 -13.79 -20.32
C GLU A 72 -3.20 -14.80 -19.81
N ILE A 73 -3.32 -14.93 -18.49
CA ILE A 73 -4.25 -15.85 -17.84
C ILE A 73 -5.62 -15.18 -17.73
N LYS A 74 -5.63 -13.93 -17.27
CA LYS A 74 -6.85 -13.19 -16.96
C LYS A 74 -6.56 -11.70 -16.97
N GLN A 75 -7.54 -10.93 -17.42
CA GLN A 75 -7.54 -9.48 -17.33
C GLN A 75 -8.92 -8.99 -16.92
N GLY A 76 -8.97 -7.75 -16.44
CA GLY A 76 -10.22 -7.13 -16.07
C GLY A 76 -10.08 -5.67 -15.73
N LYS A 77 -11.23 -5.04 -15.49
CA LYS A 77 -11.32 -3.74 -14.87
C LYS A 77 -12.00 -3.90 -13.52
N ILE A 78 -11.57 -3.12 -12.55
CA ILE A 78 -12.16 -3.11 -11.22
C ILE A 78 -12.28 -1.67 -10.72
N THR A 79 -13.38 -1.41 -10.03
CA THR A 79 -13.60 -0.14 -9.35
C THR A 79 -13.21 -0.29 -7.89
N VAL A 80 -12.23 0.50 -7.45
CA VAL A 80 -11.78 0.59 -6.06
C VAL A 80 -12.01 2.03 -5.61
N LEU A 81 -12.92 2.22 -4.65
CA LEU A 81 -13.27 3.54 -4.15
C LEU A 81 -12.10 4.19 -3.39
N ASN A 82 -12.17 5.51 -3.20
CA ASN A 82 -11.18 6.22 -2.40
C ASN A 82 -11.22 5.74 -0.94
N ASN A 83 -10.05 5.46 -0.38
CA ASN A 83 -9.81 4.82 0.91
C ASN A 83 -10.42 3.42 1.04
N ASP A 84 -10.56 2.69 -0.07
CA ASP A 84 -11.02 1.30 -0.09
C ASP A 84 -9.95 0.39 -0.71
N LYS A 85 -10.12 -0.92 -0.49
CA LYS A 85 -9.29 -1.97 -1.09
C LYS A 85 -10.14 -3.09 -1.67
N LYS A 86 -9.69 -3.67 -2.77
CA LYS A 86 -10.31 -4.84 -3.39
C LYS A 86 -9.28 -5.94 -3.60
N ILE A 87 -9.71 -7.16 -3.25
CA ILE A 87 -8.97 -8.38 -3.53
C ILE A 87 -9.43 -8.90 -4.88
N VAL A 88 -8.47 -9.25 -5.74
CA VAL A 88 -8.70 -9.98 -6.98
C VAL A 88 -8.21 -11.41 -6.77
N SER A 89 -9.16 -12.35 -6.74
CA SER A 89 -8.87 -13.76 -6.54
C SER A 89 -8.44 -14.44 -7.84
N ILE A 90 -7.26 -15.06 -7.81
CA ILE A 90 -6.65 -15.80 -8.92
C ILE A 90 -6.17 -17.13 -8.35
N GLU A 91 -6.99 -18.17 -8.52
CA GLU A 91 -6.72 -19.49 -7.96
C GLU A 91 -5.54 -20.18 -8.64
N LYS A 92 -5.39 -20.00 -9.95
CA LYS A 92 -4.29 -20.56 -10.76
C LYS A 92 -3.89 -19.61 -11.88
N PRO A 93 -2.63 -19.62 -12.32
CA PRO A 93 -1.47 -20.33 -11.76
C PRO A 93 -0.99 -19.71 -10.44
N HIS A 94 -0.03 -20.37 -9.77
CA HIS A 94 0.51 -19.95 -8.48
C HIS A 94 1.73 -19.01 -8.60
N GLN A 95 2.36 -18.96 -9.78
CA GLN A 95 3.48 -18.11 -10.14
C GLN A 95 3.11 -17.25 -11.34
N GLY A 96 3.54 -15.99 -11.34
CA GLY A 96 3.15 -15.06 -12.39
C GLY A 96 3.45 -13.60 -12.11
N ILE A 97 3.09 -12.80 -13.10
CA ILE A 97 3.29 -11.35 -13.14
C ILE A 97 1.92 -10.68 -13.12
N ILE A 98 1.69 -9.81 -12.15
CA ILE A 98 0.47 -9.00 -12.08
C ILE A 98 0.81 -7.58 -12.50
N LYS A 99 0.10 -7.07 -13.50
CA LYS A 99 0.24 -5.70 -13.98
C LYS A 99 -1.07 -4.97 -13.74
N VAL A 100 -1.02 -3.86 -13.00
CA VAL A 100 -2.17 -2.98 -12.76
C VAL A 100 -1.87 -1.60 -13.31
N LYS A 101 -2.79 -1.08 -14.11
CA LYS A 101 -2.75 0.25 -14.71
C LYS A 101 -3.84 1.13 -14.11
N HIS A 102 -3.46 2.34 -13.74
CA HIS A 102 -4.32 3.40 -13.22
C HIS A 102 -3.93 4.71 -13.92
N LEU A 103 -4.83 5.23 -14.76
CA LEU A 103 -4.55 6.36 -15.66
C LEU A 103 -3.29 6.11 -16.53
N SER A 104 -2.25 6.93 -16.37
CA SER A 104 -0.95 6.81 -17.02
C SER A 104 0.07 5.99 -16.22
N ASN A 105 -0.23 5.64 -14.97
CA ASN A 105 0.69 4.92 -14.09
C ASN A 105 0.43 3.40 -14.16
N GLN A 106 1.49 2.61 -14.06
CA GLN A 106 1.41 1.16 -13.99
C GLN A 106 2.30 0.63 -12.87
N LYS A 107 1.79 -0.31 -12.08
CA LYS A 107 2.58 -1.09 -11.12
C LYS A 107 2.60 -2.56 -11.50
N ILE A 108 3.70 -3.21 -11.15
CA ILE A 108 3.95 -4.61 -11.46
C ILE A 108 4.47 -5.29 -10.20
N ILE A 109 3.89 -6.44 -9.86
CA ILE A 109 4.39 -7.34 -8.81
C ILE A 109 4.60 -8.72 -9.40
N TYR A 110 5.54 -9.46 -8.82
CA TYR A 110 6.02 -10.75 -9.30
C TYR A 110 5.92 -11.77 -8.18
N LYS A 111 5.43 -12.96 -8.51
CA LYS A 111 5.50 -14.13 -7.63
C LYS A 111 6.19 -15.24 -8.39
N LYS A 112 7.36 -15.63 -7.87
CA LYS A 112 8.20 -16.71 -8.36
C LYS A 112 7.99 -17.95 -7.50
#